data_AF-A0A367L492-F1
#
_entry.id   AF-A0A367L492-F1
#
_cell.length_a   1.000
_cell.length_b   1.000
_cell.length_c   1.000
_cell.angle_alpha   90.00
_cell.angle_beta   90.00
_cell.angle_gamma   90.00
#
_symmetry.space_group_name_H-M   'P 1'
#
loop_
_entity.id
_entity.type
_entity.pdbx_description
1 polymer ?
#
loop_
_entity_poly.entity_id
_entity_poly.type
_entity_poly.pdbx_seq_one_letter_code
_entity_poly.pdbx_strand_id
1 'polypeptide(L)'
;MMRSVTILSAIVAIGSRAVSAATTCSEEIRITEPTPVIPCDVVDANLIVDENVAGSLSIEGPKQLRKDFIVSNATKLISISSSSINAVGGSLRLEGLQLLSSCNLQSLTSVVDMFLLNLPQLNGLTLGTEGVTKARRISIDDTFISDLTGLNIATADIIEISNNPKLTTFDSPLVNVTKSLKLTNNGNNMQVNMSSLQTCGEIQFRQVKSFDAPVLSRAESIKFNDSPELLSVSCSNLTEIAASLTLINNKKLNRLSFPLLKTIKGDMTIQNNTALQQVDGFPKVESVGNILLRGNFRKY
;
A
#
# COMPACT_ATOMS: atom_id res chain seq x y z
N MET A 1 22.95 -62.20 -19.32
CA MET A 1 21.66 -62.52 -18.67
C MET A 1 20.78 -61.28 -18.72
N MET A 2 19.86 -61.22 -19.69
CA MET A 2 18.83 -60.19 -19.77
C MET A 2 17.82 -60.40 -18.63
N ARG A 3 17.49 -59.35 -17.89
CA ARG A 3 16.25 -59.31 -17.10
C ARG A 3 15.39 -58.18 -17.63
N SER A 4 14.39 -58.59 -18.39
CA SER A 4 13.27 -57.78 -18.88
C SER A 4 12.46 -57.28 -17.68
N VAL A 5 12.23 -55.97 -17.58
CA VAL A 5 11.29 -55.37 -16.64
C VAL A 5 10.04 -55.02 -17.43
N THR A 6 9.03 -55.88 -17.33
CA THR A 6 7.66 -55.62 -17.80
C THR A 6 7.05 -54.50 -16.96
N ILE A 7 6.81 -53.35 -17.58
CA ILE A 7 6.01 -52.26 -17.00
C ILE A 7 4.54 -52.60 -17.27
N LEU A 8 3.82 -53.02 -16.23
CA LEU A 8 2.35 -53.11 -16.26
C LEU A 8 1.79 -51.68 -16.23
N SER A 9 1.16 -51.25 -17.31
CA SER A 9 0.37 -50.02 -17.36
C SER A 9 -0.89 -50.18 -16.51
N ALA A 10 -0.89 -49.59 -15.30
CA ALA A 10 -2.10 -49.43 -14.52
C ALA A 10 -2.90 -48.25 -15.11
N ILE A 11 -3.97 -48.56 -15.84
CA ILE A 11 -4.95 -47.59 -16.29
C ILE A 11 -5.74 -47.16 -15.05
N VAL A 12 -5.37 -46.04 -14.46
CA VAL A 12 -6.19 -45.37 -13.45
C VAL A 12 -7.35 -44.70 -14.20
N ALA A 13 -8.55 -45.22 -14.01
CA ALA A 13 -9.78 -44.53 -14.39
C ALA A 13 -9.87 -43.24 -13.59
N ILE A 14 -9.46 -42.12 -14.20
CA ILE A 14 -9.72 -40.79 -13.66
C ILE A 14 -11.21 -40.59 -13.79
N GLY A 15 -11.92 -40.75 -12.68
CA GLY A 15 -13.30 -40.29 -12.56
C GLY A 15 -13.33 -38.82 -12.98
N SER A 16 -13.99 -38.54 -14.09
CA SER A 16 -14.30 -37.19 -14.55
C SER A 16 -15.20 -36.54 -13.52
N ARG A 17 -14.61 -35.95 -12.48
CA ARG A 17 -15.25 -34.86 -11.76
C ARG A 17 -15.40 -33.77 -12.81
N ALA A 18 -16.63 -33.53 -13.25
CA ALA A 18 -16.95 -32.35 -14.03
C ALA A 18 -16.41 -31.15 -13.24
N VAL A 19 -15.32 -30.55 -13.70
CA VAL A 19 -14.98 -29.20 -13.29
C VAL A 19 -16.15 -28.39 -13.84
N SER A 20 -17.08 -27.99 -12.98
CA SER A 20 -18.14 -27.06 -13.37
C SER A 20 -17.43 -25.89 -14.05
N ALA A 21 -17.70 -25.68 -15.34
CA ALA A 21 -17.14 -24.53 -16.04
C ALA A 21 -17.56 -23.29 -15.26
N ALA A 22 -16.59 -22.44 -14.90
CA ALA A 22 -16.88 -21.21 -14.18
C ALA A 22 -17.89 -20.39 -15.00
N THR A 23 -19.03 -20.07 -14.40
CA THR A 23 -20.06 -19.28 -15.06
C THR A 23 -19.58 -17.83 -15.17
N THR A 24 -19.78 -17.21 -16.34
CA THR A 24 -19.30 -15.85 -16.62
C THR A 24 -20.47 -14.92 -16.91
N CYS A 25 -20.53 -13.77 -16.23
CA CYS A 25 -21.35 -12.64 -16.63
C CYS A 25 -20.49 -11.65 -17.42
N SER A 26 -20.90 -11.28 -18.64
CA SER A 26 -20.12 -10.38 -19.51
C SER A 26 -20.70 -8.96 -19.63
N GLU A 27 -21.90 -8.74 -19.10
CA GLU A 27 -22.53 -7.42 -19.04
C GLU A 27 -22.28 -6.74 -17.70
N GLU A 28 -22.30 -5.40 -17.69
CA GLU A 28 -22.19 -4.62 -16.46
C GLU A 28 -23.28 -5.00 -15.47
N ILE A 29 -22.88 -5.23 -14.22
CA ILE A 29 -23.81 -5.60 -13.15
C ILE A 29 -24.00 -4.39 -12.25
N ARG A 30 -25.25 -3.95 -12.10
CA ARG A 30 -25.67 -2.89 -11.18
C ARG A 30 -26.32 -3.48 -9.95
N ILE A 31 -25.77 -3.19 -8.79
CA ILE A 31 -26.27 -3.64 -7.50
C ILE A 31 -27.17 -2.56 -6.91
N THR A 32 -28.47 -2.84 -6.86
CA THR A 32 -29.50 -1.92 -6.35
C THR A 32 -30.08 -2.36 -5.00
N GLU A 33 -29.63 -3.49 -4.47
CA GLU A 33 -30.08 -4.06 -3.20
C GLU A 33 -28.91 -4.57 -2.34
N PRO A 34 -29.05 -4.68 -1.01
CA PRO A 34 -27.92 -5.02 -0.13
C PRO A 34 -27.44 -6.47 -0.20
N THR A 35 -28.22 -7.39 -0.78
CA THR A 35 -27.88 -8.82 -0.91
C THR A 35 -28.22 -9.33 -2.31
N PRO A 36 -27.54 -8.83 -3.35
CA PRO A 36 -27.83 -9.19 -4.74
C PRO A 36 -27.52 -10.66 -5.03
N VAL A 37 -28.28 -11.25 -5.94
CA VAL A 37 -27.98 -12.57 -6.49
C VAL A 37 -27.21 -12.39 -7.80
N ILE A 38 -25.93 -12.78 -7.81
CA ILE A 38 -25.08 -12.72 -9.01
C ILE A 38 -24.79 -14.17 -9.47
N PRO A 39 -25.42 -14.66 -10.57
CA PRO A 39 -25.39 -16.08 -10.94
C PRO A 39 -24.12 -16.46 -11.73
N CYS A 40 -22.96 -15.91 -11.38
CA CYS A 40 -21.69 -16.22 -12.04
C CYS A 40 -20.51 -16.27 -11.07
N ASP A 41 -19.56 -17.18 -11.33
CA ASP A 41 -18.28 -17.24 -10.63
C ASP A 41 -17.33 -16.12 -11.08
N VAL A 42 -17.47 -15.64 -12.32
CA VAL A 42 -16.62 -14.63 -12.95
C VAL A 42 -17.48 -13.49 -13.50
N VAL A 43 -17.14 -12.25 -13.16
CA VAL A 43 -17.72 -11.06 -13.79
C VAL A 43 -16.67 -10.46 -14.73
N ASP A 44 -16.90 -10.54 -16.04
CA ASP A 44 -16.05 -9.95 -17.09
C ASP A 44 -16.56 -8.55 -17.52
N ALA A 45 -17.02 -7.81 -16.53
CA ALA A 45 -17.57 -6.46 -16.66
C ALA A 45 -17.34 -5.69 -15.36
N ASN A 46 -17.77 -4.43 -15.33
CA ASN A 46 -17.78 -3.66 -14.10
C ASN A 46 -18.90 -4.15 -13.18
N LEU A 47 -18.62 -4.16 -11.89
CA LEU A 47 -19.61 -4.35 -10.82
C LEU A 47 -19.80 -3.00 -10.12
N ILE A 48 -20.97 -2.40 -10.28
CA ILE A 48 -21.26 -1.04 -9.79
C ILE A 48 -22.38 -1.11 -8.76
N VAL A 49 -22.15 -0.53 -7.59
CA VAL A 49 -23.17 -0.39 -6.55
C VAL A 49 -23.85 0.96 -6.68
N ASP A 50 -25.18 0.95 -6.72
CA ASP A 50 -26.00 2.15 -6.79
C ASP A 50 -25.89 2.99 -5.52
N GLU A 51 -25.93 4.31 -5.66
CA GLU A 51 -25.79 5.26 -4.54
C GLU A 51 -26.94 5.16 -3.52
N ASN A 52 -28.07 4.56 -3.90
CA ASN A 52 -29.22 4.39 -3.00
C ASN A 52 -29.12 3.14 -2.12
N VAL A 53 -28.15 2.25 -2.35
CA VAL A 53 -27.94 1.07 -1.49
C VAL A 53 -27.56 1.54 -0.08
N ALA A 54 -28.25 0.99 0.92
CA ALA A 54 -28.12 1.37 2.32
C ALA A 54 -27.94 0.14 3.21
N GLY A 55 -27.47 0.36 4.44
CA GLY A 55 -27.28 -0.72 5.41
C GLY A 55 -26.05 -1.56 5.11
N SER A 56 -26.17 -2.89 5.20
CA SER A 56 -25.04 -3.81 5.03
C SER A 56 -25.10 -4.48 3.65
N LEU A 57 -24.10 -4.20 2.81
CA LEU A 57 -23.95 -4.85 1.50
C LEU A 57 -23.15 -6.15 1.65
N SER A 58 -23.71 -7.25 1.15
CA SER A 58 -23.06 -8.55 1.06
C SER A 58 -23.12 -9.05 -0.38
N ILE A 59 -21.95 -9.24 -0.99
CA ILE A 59 -21.82 -9.72 -2.36
C ILE A 59 -21.22 -11.13 -2.32
N GLU A 60 -22.05 -12.10 -2.66
CA GLU A 60 -21.66 -13.52 -2.70
C GLU A 60 -21.89 -14.14 -4.07
N GLY A 61 -21.09 -15.15 -4.39
CA GLY A 61 -21.14 -15.87 -5.68
C GLY A 61 -19.88 -15.61 -6.50
N PRO A 62 -19.66 -14.39 -7.03
CA PRO A 62 -18.48 -14.06 -7.81
C PRO A 62 -17.19 -14.27 -7.03
N LYS A 63 -16.27 -15.02 -7.62
CA LYS A 63 -14.91 -15.19 -7.12
C LYS A 63 -13.95 -14.20 -7.75
N GLN A 64 -14.17 -13.88 -9.03
CA GLN A 64 -13.25 -13.09 -9.84
C GLN A 64 -14.00 -11.95 -10.52
N LEU A 65 -13.61 -10.72 -10.23
CA LEU A 65 -14.06 -9.54 -10.96
C LEU A 65 -12.94 -9.17 -11.92
N ARG A 66 -13.12 -9.28 -13.24
CA ARG A 66 -12.03 -8.99 -14.20
C ARG A 66 -11.78 -7.51 -14.41
N LYS A 67 -12.77 -6.66 -14.15
CA LYS A 67 -12.70 -5.21 -14.27
C LYS A 67 -12.90 -4.55 -12.90
N ASP A 68 -13.60 -3.42 -12.85
CA ASP A 68 -13.72 -2.59 -11.66
C ASP A 68 -14.85 -3.06 -10.74
N PHE A 69 -14.62 -2.95 -9.43
CA PHE A 69 -15.66 -2.96 -8.40
C PHE A 69 -15.79 -1.55 -7.82
N ILE A 70 -16.92 -0.91 -8.08
CA ILE A 70 -17.12 0.52 -7.80
C ILE A 70 -18.30 0.69 -6.84
N VAL A 71 -18.04 1.36 -5.71
CA VAL A 71 -19.05 1.81 -4.76
C VAL A 71 -18.80 3.30 -4.50
N SER A 72 -19.67 4.14 -5.03
CA SER A 72 -19.52 5.59 -4.97
C SER A 72 -20.77 6.25 -4.42
N ASN A 73 -20.61 7.19 -3.50
CA ASN A 73 -21.66 8.04 -2.96
C ASN A 73 -22.85 7.31 -2.29
N ALA A 74 -22.72 6.01 -1.98
CA ALA A 74 -23.68 5.28 -1.17
C ALA A 74 -23.58 5.69 0.31
N THR A 75 -24.00 6.92 0.62
CA THR A 75 -23.77 7.58 1.91
C THR A 75 -24.46 6.90 3.09
N LYS A 76 -25.49 6.07 2.82
CA LYS A 76 -26.23 5.29 3.82
C LYS A 76 -25.69 3.87 4.02
N LEU A 77 -24.63 3.50 3.29
CA LEU A 77 -24.00 2.20 3.41
C LEU A 77 -23.12 2.14 4.66
N ILE A 78 -23.30 1.10 5.47
CA ILE A 78 -22.69 0.93 6.79
C ILE A 78 -21.56 -0.11 6.74
N SER A 79 -21.71 -1.14 5.92
CA SER A 79 -20.70 -2.18 5.73
C SER A 79 -20.71 -2.77 4.32
N ILE A 80 -19.57 -3.30 3.90
CA ILE A 80 -19.39 -4.09 2.68
C ILE A 80 -18.75 -5.42 3.07
N SER A 81 -19.27 -6.52 2.55
CA SER A 81 -18.73 -7.86 2.80
C SER A 81 -18.74 -8.74 1.56
N SER A 82 -17.74 -9.61 1.47
CA SER A 82 -17.72 -10.77 0.57
C SER A 82 -16.83 -11.87 1.13
N SER A 83 -17.35 -13.09 1.12
CA SER A 83 -16.59 -14.30 1.44
C SER A 83 -15.97 -14.96 0.20
N SER A 84 -16.44 -14.60 -1.00
CA SER A 84 -16.12 -15.30 -2.25
C SER A 84 -15.17 -14.53 -3.16
N ILE A 85 -15.26 -13.20 -3.23
CA ILE A 85 -14.42 -12.38 -4.11
C ILE A 85 -12.97 -12.49 -3.66
N ASN A 86 -12.13 -13.10 -4.51
CA ASN A 86 -10.72 -13.31 -4.24
C ASN A 86 -9.78 -12.49 -5.15
N ALA A 87 -10.30 -11.93 -6.25
CA ALA A 87 -9.54 -11.02 -7.10
C ALA A 87 -10.40 -9.93 -7.76
N VAL A 88 -9.80 -8.74 -7.88
CA VAL A 88 -10.32 -7.62 -8.68
C VAL A 88 -9.26 -7.24 -9.72
N GLY A 89 -9.50 -7.58 -10.98
CA GLY A 89 -8.60 -7.36 -12.11
C GLY A 89 -8.48 -5.90 -12.56
N GLY A 90 -9.37 -5.04 -12.10
CA GLY A 90 -9.30 -3.58 -12.26
C GLY A 90 -9.17 -2.87 -10.91
N SER A 91 -9.97 -1.83 -10.73
CA SER A 91 -10.01 -0.99 -9.54
C SER A 91 -11.03 -1.51 -8.53
N LEU A 92 -10.62 -1.70 -7.28
CA LEU A 92 -11.53 -1.69 -6.13
C LEU A 92 -11.63 -0.24 -5.65
N ARG A 93 -12.78 0.41 -5.91
CA ARG A 93 -13.02 1.81 -5.55
C ARG A 93 -14.18 1.93 -4.56
N LEU A 94 -13.86 2.35 -3.35
CA LEU A 94 -14.81 2.76 -2.32
C LEU A 94 -14.64 4.26 -2.09
N GLU A 95 -15.66 5.04 -2.46
CA GLU A 95 -15.54 6.50 -2.49
C GLU A 95 -16.78 7.22 -1.94
N GLY A 96 -16.58 8.15 -1.01
CA GLY A 96 -17.64 9.04 -0.51
C GLY A 96 -18.67 8.33 0.38
N LEU A 97 -18.30 7.23 1.02
CA LEU A 97 -19.20 6.39 1.83
C LEU A 97 -19.19 6.87 3.29
N GLN A 98 -20.02 7.88 3.57
CA GLN A 98 -20.00 8.65 4.83
C GLN A 98 -20.23 7.83 6.09
N LEU A 99 -21.00 6.74 6.02
CA LEU A 99 -21.33 5.87 7.15
C LEU A 99 -20.61 4.52 7.11
N LEU A 100 -19.76 4.26 6.09
CA LEU A 100 -19.09 2.98 5.96
C LEU A 100 -18.12 2.79 7.13
N SER A 101 -18.41 1.83 7.99
CA SER A 101 -17.64 1.54 9.19
C SER A 101 -16.73 0.32 9.03
N SER A 102 -17.10 -0.60 8.13
CA SER A 102 -16.37 -1.83 7.87
C SER A 102 -16.38 -2.27 6.40
N CYS A 103 -15.24 -2.79 5.94
CA CYS A 103 -15.08 -3.46 4.67
C CYS A 103 -14.39 -4.81 4.91
N ASN A 104 -15.09 -5.91 4.63
CA ASN A 104 -14.66 -7.26 4.93
C ASN A 104 -14.64 -8.14 3.67
N LEU A 105 -13.50 -8.21 3.00
CA LEU A 105 -13.27 -9.01 1.80
C LEU A 105 -12.37 -10.20 2.15
N GLN A 106 -12.98 -11.24 2.73
CA GLN A 106 -12.26 -12.33 3.43
C GLN A 106 -11.44 -13.25 2.53
N SER A 107 -11.65 -13.18 1.22
CA SER A 107 -10.92 -13.99 0.25
C SER A 107 -10.02 -13.15 -0.65
N LEU A 108 -10.01 -11.82 -0.52
CA LEU A 108 -9.30 -10.94 -1.46
C LEU A 108 -7.79 -11.09 -1.30
N THR A 109 -7.14 -11.58 -2.37
CA THR A 109 -5.68 -11.77 -2.42
C THR A 109 -5.00 -10.89 -3.45
N SER A 110 -5.75 -10.39 -4.44
CA SER A 110 -5.20 -9.52 -5.49
C SER A 110 -6.18 -8.46 -5.96
N VAL A 111 -5.67 -7.26 -6.19
CA VAL A 111 -6.37 -6.14 -6.83
C VAL A 111 -5.38 -5.44 -7.76
N VAL A 112 -5.79 -4.80 -8.85
CA VAL A 112 -4.85 -3.96 -9.62
C VAL A 112 -4.67 -2.61 -8.93
N ASP A 113 -5.75 -1.86 -8.74
CA ASP A 113 -5.74 -0.58 -8.02
C ASP A 113 -6.74 -0.58 -6.86
N MET A 114 -6.31 -0.20 -5.67
CA MET A 114 -7.20 -0.02 -4.51
C MET A 114 -7.34 1.46 -4.18
N PHE A 115 -8.58 1.94 -4.16
CA PHE A 115 -8.94 3.31 -3.79
C PHE A 115 -9.95 3.28 -2.64
N LEU A 116 -9.52 3.74 -1.46
CA LEU A 116 -10.35 3.95 -0.28
C LEU A 116 -10.35 5.45 0.01
N LEU A 117 -11.37 6.16 -0.44
CA LEU A 117 -11.38 7.62 -0.51
C LEU A 117 -12.60 8.21 0.19
N ASN A 118 -12.41 9.19 1.06
CA ASN A 118 -13.51 9.89 1.75
C ASN A 118 -14.43 8.92 2.51
N LEU A 119 -13.83 8.15 3.44
CA LEU A 119 -14.49 7.11 4.24
C LEU A 119 -14.34 7.43 5.74
N PRO A 120 -14.94 8.53 6.23
CA PRO A 120 -14.60 9.12 7.53
C PRO A 120 -14.97 8.26 8.75
N GLN A 121 -15.73 7.17 8.55
CA GLN A 121 -16.09 6.21 9.60
C GLN A 121 -15.40 4.85 9.45
N LEU A 122 -14.66 4.62 8.35
CA LEU A 122 -14.10 3.30 8.06
C LEU A 122 -12.93 3.03 9.00
N ASN A 123 -13.14 2.13 9.95
CA ASN A 123 -12.09 1.67 10.86
C ASN A 123 -11.77 0.17 10.65
N GLY A 124 -12.79 -0.65 10.39
CA GLY A 124 -12.63 -2.08 10.18
C GLY A 124 -12.30 -2.43 8.73
N LEU A 125 -11.05 -2.79 8.45
CA LEU A 125 -10.64 -3.33 7.15
C LEU A 125 -10.17 -4.77 7.34
N THR A 126 -10.76 -5.71 6.60
CA THR A 126 -10.35 -7.12 6.62
C THR A 126 -10.18 -7.60 5.19
N LEU A 127 -8.97 -8.07 4.86
CA LEU A 127 -8.54 -8.41 3.51
C LEU A 127 -8.00 -9.84 3.45
N GLY A 128 -8.83 -10.79 3.87
CA GLY A 128 -8.50 -12.22 3.94
C GLY A 128 -7.33 -12.61 4.84
N THR A 129 -7.13 -13.91 5.00
CA THR A 129 -6.15 -14.47 5.96
C THR A 129 -4.71 -14.22 5.55
N GLU A 130 -4.40 -14.39 4.26
CA GLU A 130 -3.08 -14.12 3.69
C GLU A 130 -2.85 -12.64 3.38
N GLY A 131 -3.90 -11.81 3.40
CA GLY A 131 -3.85 -10.45 2.91
C GLY A 131 -3.96 -10.33 1.38
N VAL A 132 -4.16 -9.10 0.91
CA VAL A 132 -3.84 -8.69 -0.46
C VAL A 132 -2.33 -8.73 -0.62
N THR A 133 -1.84 -9.56 -1.54
CA THR A 133 -0.41 -9.75 -1.84
C THR A 133 0.02 -9.12 -3.15
N LYS A 134 -0.95 -8.74 -4.00
CA LYS A 134 -0.73 -8.12 -5.31
C LYS A 134 -1.57 -6.86 -5.43
N ALA A 135 -0.90 -5.73 -5.63
CA ALA A 135 -1.49 -4.46 -6.06
C ALA A 135 -0.48 -3.62 -6.83
N ARG A 136 -0.93 -2.90 -7.86
CA ARG A 136 -0.12 -1.92 -8.57
C ARG A 136 -0.19 -0.56 -7.86
N ARG A 137 -1.37 -0.12 -7.44
CA ARG A 137 -1.56 1.15 -6.72
C ARG A 137 -2.44 0.95 -5.49
N ILE A 138 -2.07 1.61 -4.39
CA ILE A 138 -2.93 1.81 -3.23
C ILE A 138 -3.04 3.30 -2.95
N SER A 139 -4.27 3.77 -2.78
CA SER A 139 -4.62 5.12 -2.35
C SER A 139 -5.63 5.02 -1.20
N ILE A 140 -5.25 5.44 0.00
CA ILE A 140 -6.10 5.47 1.18
C ILE A 140 -6.11 6.89 1.72
N ASP A 141 -7.21 7.60 1.51
CA ASP A 141 -7.33 9.03 1.80
C ASP A 141 -8.61 9.35 2.55
N ASP A 142 -8.49 10.21 3.57
CA ASP A 142 -9.59 10.68 4.41
C ASP A 142 -10.43 9.51 4.98
N THR A 143 -9.77 8.59 5.69
CA THR A 143 -10.44 7.45 6.36
C THR A 143 -10.19 7.43 7.87
N PHE A 144 -10.93 6.58 8.61
CA PHE A 144 -10.71 6.37 10.05
C PHE A 144 -9.89 5.10 10.36
N ILE A 145 -9.21 4.56 9.36
CA ILE A 145 -8.45 3.32 9.47
C ILE A 145 -7.30 3.53 10.45
N SER A 146 -7.13 2.56 11.35
CA SER A 146 -6.03 2.52 12.32
C SER A 146 -5.03 1.41 12.06
N ASP A 147 -5.38 0.44 11.22
CA ASP A 147 -4.60 -0.76 10.95
C ASP A 147 -4.72 -1.13 9.46
N LEU A 148 -3.58 -1.42 8.84
CA LEU A 148 -3.47 -1.83 7.45
C LEU A 148 -3.02 -3.29 7.32
N THR A 149 -3.09 -4.06 8.40
CA THR A 149 -2.90 -5.51 8.39
C THR A 149 -3.76 -6.14 7.30
N GLY A 150 -3.15 -7.04 6.53
CA GLY A 150 -3.76 -7.60 5.32
C GLY A 150 -3.35 -6.89 4.03
N LEU A 151 -2.62 -5.78 4.07
CA LEU A 151 -1.90 -5.25 2.90
C LEU A 151 -0.46 -5.82 2.85
N ASN A 152 -0.35 -7.07 2.43
CA ASN A 152 0.89 -7.86 2.41
C ASN A 152 1.59 -7.81 1.04
N ILE A 153 1.72 -6.61 0.49
CA ILE A 153 2.21 -6.40 -0.88
C ILE A 153 3.74 -6.30 -0.90
N ALA A 154 4.39 -7.14 -1.71
CA ALA A 154 5.85 -7.09 -1.87
C ALA A 154 6.31 -6.01 -2.87
N THR A 155 5.51 -5.71 -3.89
CA THR A 155 5.87 -4.72 -4.93
C THR A 155 4.65 -3.95 -5.38
N ALA A 156 4.79 -2.62 -5.49
CA ALA A 156 3.79 -1.71 -6.01
C ALA A 156 4.44 -0.61 -6.84
N ASP A 157 3.66 0.06 -7.68
CA ASP A 157 4.11 1.30 -8.32
C ASP A 157 3.98 2.47 -7.35
N ILE A 158 2.80 2.59 -6.73
CA ILE A 158 2.40 3.76 -5.97
C ILE A 158 1.68 3.31 -4.70
N ILE A 159 2.11 3.83 -3.55
CA ILE A 159 1.42 3.74 -2.27
C ILE A 159 1.26 5.16 -1.73
N GLU A 160 0.02 5.63 -1.67
CA GLU A 160 -0.35 6.94 -1.14
C GLU A 160 -1.35 6.76 0.01
N ILE A 161 -0.96 7.17 1.22
CA ILE A 161 -1.80 7.08 2.40
C ILE A 161 -1.81 8.44 3.07
N SER A 162 -2.98 9.08 3.10
CA SER A 162 -3.11 10.44 3.60
C SER A 162 -4.35 10.66 4.45
N ASN A 163 -4.24 11.59 5.39
CA ASN A 163 -5.37 12.05 6.20
C ASN A 163 -6.10 10.91 6.96
N ASN A 164 -5.36 9.92 7.45
CA ASN A 164 -5.89 8.84 8.28
C ASN A 164 -5.49 9.07 9.75
N PRO A 165 -6.26 9.85 10.54
CA PRO A 165 -5.85 10.35 11.85
C PRO A 165 -5.65 9.26 12.93
N LYS A 166 -6.11 8.03 12.69
CA LYS A 166 -5.94 6.90 13.61
C LYS A 166 -4.76 5.99 13.25
N LEU A 167 -4.22 6.11 12.04
CA LEU A 167 -3.08 5.31 11.59
C LEU A 167 -1.79 5.93 12.13
N THR A 168 -1.19 5.31 13.14
CA THR A 168 0.04 5.81 13.81
C THR A 168 1.28 4.95 13.54
N THR A 169 1.12 3.88 12.77
CA THR A 169 2.20 3.00 12.34
C THR A 169 2.01 2.59 10.90
N PHE A 170 3.09 2.57 10.14
CA PHE A 170 3.16 1.91 8.85
C PHE A 170 4.35 0.95 8.85
N ASP A 171 4.05 -0.33 9.01
CA ASP A 171 5.00 -1.45 8.91
C ASP A 171 4.51 -2.36 7.79
N SER A 172 5.39 -2.66 6.84
CA SER A 172 4.99 -3.28 5.59
C SER A 172 6.07 -4.22 5.04
N PRO A 173 5.69 -5.37 4.45
CA PRO A 173 6.61 -6.28 3.78
C PRO A 173 7.04 -5.79 2.40
N LEU A 174 6.75 -4.53 2.03
CA LEU A 174 7.16 -3.94 0.77
C LEU A 174 8.67 -4.09 0.55
N VAL A 175 9.02 -4.65 -0.61
CA VAL A 175 10.39 -4.84 -1.08
C VAL A 175 10.75 -3.78 -2.11
N ASN A 176 9.81 -3.43 -3.01
CA ASN A 176 10.04 -2.46 -4.07
C ASN A 176 8.83 -1.56 -4.30
N VAL A 177 9.07 -0.24 -4.35
CA VAL A 177 8.07 0.75 -4.80
C VAL A 177 8.62 1.49 -6.00
N THR A 178 8.07 1.28 -7.20
CA THR A 178 8.74 1.73 -8.43
C THR A 178 8.64 3.22 -8.68
N LYS A 179 7.59 3.90 -8.17
CA LYS A 179 7.34 5.33 -8.42
C LYS A 179 7.26 6.16 -7.15
N SER A 180 6.31 5.88 -6.25
CA SER A 180 6.04 6.77 -5.10
C SER A 180 5.54 6.02 -3.87
N LEU A 181 6.20 6.27 -2.74
CA LEU A 181 5.76 5.92 -1.40
C LEU A 181 5.53 7.23 -0.63
N LYS A 182 4.25 7.58 -0.41
CA LYS A 182 3.86 8.85 0.17
C LYS A 182 2.92 8.66 1.34
N LEU A 183 3.31 9.24 2.48
CA LEU A 183 2.56 9.22 3.74
C LEU A 183 2.45 10.64 4.27
N THR A 184 1.24 11.21 4.28
CA THR A 184 1.05 12.62 4.68
C THR A 184 -0.17 12.81 5.55
N ASN A 185 -0.02 13.54 6.65
CA ASN A 185 -1.14 13.91 7.54
C ASN A 185 -1.92 12.74 8.14
N ASN A 186 -1.26 11.61 8.37
CA ASN A 186 -1.85 10.51 9.10
C ASN A 186 -1.75 10.74 10.62
N GLY A 187 -2.09 9.73 11.41
CA GLY A 187 -2.13 9.81 12.86
C GLY A 187 -0.85 10.37 13.48
N ASN A 188 -1.04 11.14 14.54
CA ASN A 188 0.06 11.76 15.28
C ASN A 188 1.11 10.73 15.68
N ASN A 189 2.38 11.14 15.63
CA ASN A 189 3.51 10.28 15.93
C ASN A 189 3.68 9.08 14.99
N MET A 190 3.20 9.16 13.74
CA MET A 190 3.34 8.10 12.73
C MET A 190 4.78 7.55 12.67
N GLN A 191 4.95 6.27 12.98
CA GLN A 191 6.23 5.56 12.87
C GLN A 191 6.22 4.71 11.60
N VAL A 192 7.26 4.85 10.78
CA VAL A 192 7.38 4.14 9.51
C VAL A 192 8.57 3.19 9.55
N ASN A 193 8.30 1.89 9.47
CA ASN A 193 9.31 0.83 9.48
C ASN A 193 9.24 0.05 8.17
N MET A 194 10.34 0.03 7.43
CA MET A 194 10.44 -0.60 6.10
C MET A 194 11.59 -1.60 6.11
N SER A 195 11.44 -2.64 6.95
CA SER A 195 12.48 -3.64 7.22
C SER A 195 12.95 -4.40 5.97
N SER A 196 12.09 -4.50 4.96
CA SER A 196 12.31 -5.28 3.74
C SER A 196 12.48 -4.43 2.47
N LEU A 197 12.32 -3.11 2.55
CA LEU A 197 12.32 -2.23 1.38
C LEU A 197 13.73 -2.08 0.82
N GLN A 198 13.98 -2.62 -0.37
CA GLN A 198 15.28 -2.62 -1.06
C GLN A 198 15.43 -1.45 -2.02
N THR A 199 14.36 -1.12 -2.76
CA THR A 199 14.36 -0.02 -3.73
C THR A 199 13.07 0.78 -3.66
N CYS A 200 13.21 2.08 -3.85
CA CYS A 200 12.07 2.98 -3.94
C CYS A 200 12.31 4.03 -5.04
N GLY A 201 11.25 4.47 -5.71
CA GLY A 201 11.26 5.72 -6.47
C GLY A 201 11.36 6.90 -5.49
N GLU A 202 10.31 7.68 -5.38
CA GLU A 202 10.22 8.75 -4.39
C GLU A 202 9.68 8.25 -3.05
N ILE A 203 10.34 8.65 -1.96
CA ILE A 203 9.81 8.60 -0.60
C ILE A 203 9.43 10.03 -0.21
N GLN A 204 8.14 10.29 0.05
CA GLN A 204 7.64 11.61 0.41
C GLN A 204 6.78 11.58 1.67
N PHE A 205 7.36 11.97 2.81
CA PHE A 205 6.67 11.92 4.10
C PHE A 205 6.47 13.30 4.74
N ARG A 206 5.29 13.48 5.34
CA ARG A 206 4.92 14.64 6.17
C ARG A 206 4.21 14.18 7.44
N GLN A 207 4.45 14.88 8.55
CA GLN A 207 3.89 14.57 9.87
C GLN A 207 4.23 13.14 10.39
N VAL A 208 5.45 12.66 10.10
CA VAL A 208 5.98 11.40 10.65
C VAL A 208 6.89 11.63 11.87
N LYS A 209 7.07 10.62 12.72
CA LYS A 209 7.95 10.62 13.90
C LYS A 209 9.27 9.90 13.68
N SER A 210 9.28 8.84 12.88
CA SER A 210 10.50 8.10 12.56
C SER A 210 10.37 7.40 11.22
N PHE A 211 11.51 7.22 10.56
CA PHE A 211 11.65 6.35 9.41
C PHE A 211 12.89 5.47 9.55
N ASP A 212 12.71 4.17 9.41
CA ASP A 212 13.80 3.19 9.35
C ASP A 212 13.61 2.26 8.15
N ALA A 213 14.61 2.24 7.26
CA ALA A 213 14.66 1.37 6.08
C ALA A 213 16.06 0.77 5.95
N PRO A 214 16.43 -0.22 6.79
CA PRO A 214 17.81 -0.66 6.97
C PRO A 214 18.40 -1.32 5.73
N VAL A 215 17.57 -1.96 4.89
CA VAL A 215 18.01 -2.68 3.68
C VAL A 215 17.80 -1.91 2.38
N LEU A 216 17.32 -0.66 2.45
CA LEU A 216 17.13 0.19 1.28
C LEU A 216 18.47 0.50 0.64
N SER A 217 18.74 0.01 -0.56
CA SER A 217 20.02 0.21 -1.26
C SER A 217 19.99 1.38 -2.24
N ARG A 218 18.81 1.71 -2.79
CA ARG A 218 18.64 2.80 -3.77
C ARG A 218 17.28 3.48 -3.64
N ALA A 219 17.28 4.80 -3.72
CA ALA A 219 16.08 5.62 -3.83
C ALA A 219 16.22 6.62 -4.98
N GLU A 220 15.12 7.00 -5.64
CA GLU A 220 15.13 8.14 -6.55
C GLU A 220 15.19 9.45 -5.77
N SER A 221 14.24 9.67 -4.87
CA SER A 221 14.20 10.84 -3.99
C SER A 221 13.79 10.47 -2.57
N ILE A 222 14.32 11.20 -1.59
CA ILE A 222 13.93 11.06 -0.19
C ILE A 222 13.57 12.45 0.34
N LYS A 223 12.29 12.64 0.70
CA LYS A 223 11.71 13.94 1.08
C LYS A 223 10.95 13.83 2.40
N PHE A 224 11.46 14.49 3.43
CA PHE A 224 10.77 14.67 4.71
C PHE A 224 10.52 16.15 4.95
N ASN A 225 9.27 16.55 4.82
CA ASN A 225 8.85 17.95 4.97
C ASN A 225 7.83 18.08 6.08
N ASP A 226 7.88 19.18 6.84
CA ASP A 226 6.86 19.54 7.82
C ASP A 226 6.52 18.40 8.78
N SER A 227 7.53 17.68 9.26
CA SER A 227 7.39 16.61 10.25
C SER A 227 7.94 17.09 11.60
N PRO A 228 7.20 17.93 12.35
CA PRO A 228 7.70 18.55 13.58
C PRO A 228 8.01 17.55 14.70
N GLU A 229 7.47 16.34 14.62
CA GLU A 229 7.71 15.25 15.57
C GLU A 229 8.75 14.23 15.10
N LEU A 230 9.32 14.41 13.90
CA LEU A 230 10.35 13.53 13.36
C LEU A 230 11.61 13.59 14.23
N LEU A 231 12.03 12.45 14.76
CA LEU A 231 13.22 12.31 15.59
C LEU A 231 14.40 11.79 14.77
N SER A 232 14.15 10.82 13.87
CA SER A 232 15.21 10.17 13.11
C SER A 232 14.80 9.67 11.74
N VAL A 233 15.75 9.73 10.80
CA VAL A 233 15.68 9.12 9.47
C VAL A 233 16.90 8.20 9.32
N SER A 234 16.67 6.92 9.02
CA SER A 234 17.69 5.88 8.96
C SER A 234 17.55 5.04 7.70
N CYS A 235 18.61 4.98 6.89
CA CYS A 235 18.73 4.13 5.71
C CYS A 235 20.14 3.51 5.66
N SER A 236 20.36 2.48 6.48
CA SER A 236 21.71 1.96 6.75
C SER A 236 22.45 1.45 5.52
N ASN A 237 21.75 0.80 4.58
CA ASN A 237 22.35 0.23 3.37
C ASN A 237 22.25 1.12 2.13
N LEU A 238 21.73 2.34 2.25
CA LEU A 238 21.52 3.20 1.08
C LEU A 238 22.85 3.68 0.54
N THR A 239 23.15 3.39 -0.72
CA THR A 239 24.41 3.79 -1.36
C THR A 239 24.26 4.94 -2.37
N GLU A 240 23.07 5.08 -2.97
CA GLU A 240 22.78 6.09 -4.00
C GLU A 240 21.38 6.69 -3.83
N ILE A 241 21.29 8.03 -3.94
CA ILE A 241 20.06 8.78 -4.21
C ILE A 241 20.14 9.37 -5.62
N ALA A 242 19.21 8.98 -6.49
CA ALA A 242 19.30 9.28 -7.92
C ALA A 242 18.87 10.70 -8.31
N ALA A 243 18.08 11.39 -7.48
CA ALA A 243 17.60 12.73 -7.73
C ALA A 243 17.84 13.66 -6.53
N SER A 244 17.11 13.55 -5.41
CA SER A 244 17.31 14.51 -4.31
C SER A 244 17.08 13.96 -2.90
N LEU A 245 17.77 14.58 -1.95
CA LEU A 245 17.56 14.41 -0.52
C LEU A 245 17.06 15.73 0.06
N THR A 246 15.84 15.74 0.62
CA THR A 246 15.21 16.95 1.16
C THR A 246 14.72 16.70 2.58
N LEU A 247 15.20 17.50 3.53
CA LEU A 247 14.81 17.49 4.93
C LEU A 247 14.46 18.92 5.35
N ILE A 248 13.17 19.28 5.33
CA ILE A 248 12.71 20.65 5.57
C ILE A 248 11.72 20.71 6.74
N ASN A 249 11.91 21.67 7.65
CA ASN A 249 11.00 21.99 8.75
C ASN A 249 10.73 20.82 9.73
N ASN A 250 11.73 19.96 9.99
CA ASN A 250 11.60 18.86 10.95
C ASN A 250 12.23 19.25 12.30
N LYS A 251 11.54 20.10 13.06
CA LYS A 251 12.11 20.81 14.23
C LYS A 251 12.78 19.91 15.31
N LYS A 252 12.29 18.68 15.50
CA LYS A 252 12.81 17.70 16.50
C LYS A 252 13.82 16.70 15.92
N LEU A 253 14.10 16.75 14.62
CA LEU A 253 15.02 15.82 13.96
C LEU A 253 16.42 16.05 14.53
N ASN A 254 17.02 15.01 15.12
CA ASN A 254 18.34 15.10 15.73
C ASN A 254 19.28 13.97 15.30
N ARG A 255 18.79 13.00 14.53
CA ARG A 255 19.56 11.84 14.08
C ARG A 255 19.30 11.51 12.62
N LEU A 256 20.35 11.56 11.82
CA LEU A 256 20.38 11.06 10.46
C LEU A 256 21.36 9.90 10.39
N SER A 257 21.01 8.81 9.70
CA SER A 257 21.90 7.65 9.56
C SER A 257 21.89 7.14 8.12
N PHE A 258 22.94 7.50 7.39
CA PHE A 258 23.22 7.10 6.01
C PHE A 258 24.70 6.67 5.89
N PRO A 259 25.14 5.68 6.68
CA PRO A 259 26.56 5.35 6.83
C PRO A 259 27.22 4.81 5.54
N LEU A 260 26.42 4.31 4.59
CA LEU A 260 26.89 3.77 3.31
C LEU A 260 26.58 4.67 2.11
N LEU A 261 25.92 5.82 2.30
CA LEU A 261 25.54 6.70 1.20
C LEU A 261 26.80 7.33 0.61
N LYS A 262 27.00 7.13 -0.70
CA LYS A 262 28.15 7.66 -1.45
C LYS A 262 27.79 8.81 -2.34
N THR A 263 26.62 8.74 -2.98
CA THR A 263 26.26 9.66 -4.05
C THR A 263 24.83 10.15 -3.91
N ILE A 264 24.66 11.46 -4.01
CA ILE A 264 23.38 12.13 -4.25
C ILE A 264 23.52 12.84 -5.60
N LYS A 265 22.89 12.31 -6.65
CA LYS A 265 23.14 12.80 -8.02
C LYS A 265 22.64 14.24 -8.25
N GLY A 266 21.59 14.66 -7.55
CA GLY A 266 21.09 16.02 -7.58
C GLY A 266 21.22 16.72 -6.23
N ASP A 267 20.15 17.38 -5.79
CA ASP A 267 20.23 18.33 -4.69
C ASP A 267 20.10 17.68 -3.31
N MET A 268 20.91 18.16 -2.36
CA MET A 268 20.77 17.92 -0.94
C MET A 268 20.33 19.21 -0.24
N THR A 269 19.10 19.23 0.25
CA THR A 269 18.54 20.35 0.99
C THR A 269 18.23 19.95 2.43
N ILE A 270 18.93 20.55 3.39
CA ILE A 270 18.64 20.40 4.82
C ILE A 270 18.37 21.79 5.39
N GLN A 271 17.10 22.06 5.67
CA GLN A 271 16.65 23.38 6.09
C GLN A 271 15.71 23.32 7.30
N ASN A 272 15.91 24.23 8.26
CA ASN A 272 15.01 24.44 9.40
C ASN A 272 14.78 23.18 10.27
N ASN A 273 15.81 22.35 10.46
CA ASN A 273 15.78 21.21 11.37
C ASN A 273 16.47 21.60 12.69
N THR A 274 15.79 22.38 13.53
CA THR A 274 16.41 23.11 14.66
C THR A 274 17.11 22.25 15.72
N ALA A 275 16.72 20.99 15.88
CA ALA A 275 17.38 20.06 16.79
C ALA A 275 18.62 19.38 16.16
N LEU A 276 18.79 19.46 14.84
CA LEU A 276 19.90 18.88 14.10
C LEU A 276 21.08 19.85 14.14
N GLN A 277 21.91 19.73 15.19
CA GLN A 277 23.06 20.62 15.40
C GLN A 277 24.30 20.22 14.60
N GLN A 278 24.33 18.99 14.07
CA GLN A 278 25.43 18.41 13.30
C GLN A 278 24.88 17.64 12.10
N VAL A 279 25.60 17.66 10.97
CA VAL A 279 25.24 16.94 9.74
C VAL A 279 26.24 15.80 9.51
N ASP A 280 26.38 14.91 10.49
CA ASP A 280 27.38 13.84 10.54
C ASP A 280 26.84 12.46 10.07
N GLY A 281 25.57 12.40 9.68
CA GLY A 281 24.90 11.17 9.24
C GLY A 281 25.39 10.61 7.90
N PHE A 282 26.35 11.25 7.23
CA PHE A 282 26.75 11.01 5.84
C PHE A 282 28.27 10.73 5.67
N PRO A 283 28.90 9.86 6.46
CA PRO A 283 30.37 9.75 6.55
C PRO A 283 31.06 9.25 5.27
N LYS A 284 30.31 8.67 4.31
CA LYS A 284 30.84 8.13 3.05
C LYS A 284 30.40 8.93 1.82
N VAL A 285 29.73 10.07 1.99
CA VAL A 285 29.27 10.86 0.84
C VAL A 285 30.50 11.47 0.14
N GLU A 286 30.69 11.08 -1.11
CA GLU A 286 31.79 11.49 -1.98
C GLU A 286 31.32 12.53 -3.02
N SER A 287 30.05 12.50 -3.41
CA SER A 287 29.49 13.37 -4.45
C SER A 287 28.05 13.77 -4.17
N VAL A 288 27.78 15.07 -4.27
CA VAL A 288 26.45 15.69 -4.21
C VAL A 288 26.36 16.72 -5.34
N GLY A 289 25.21 16.83 -6.01
CA GLY A 289 24.97 17.83 -7.05
C GLY A 289 25.06 19.26 -6.52
N ASN A 290 24.01 19.72 -5.82
CA ASN A 290 24.03 21.00 -5.10
C ASN A 290 23.71 20.77 -3.62
N ILE A 291 24.29 21.59 -2.75
CA ILE A 291 24.06 21.54 -1.30
C ILE A 291 23.44 22.85 -0.84
N LEU A 292 22.28 22.77 -0.19
CA LEU A 292 21.67 23.85 0.56
C LEU A 292 21.51 23.44 2.03
N LEU A 293 22.35 24.03 2.90
CA LEU A 293 22.25 23.88 4.35
C LEU A 293 21.80 25.20 4.95
N ARG A 294 20.64 25.21 5.62
CA ARG A 294 20.14 26.38 6.34
C ARG A 294 19.58 25.99 7.70
N GLY A 295 20.24 26.43 8.77
CA GLY A 295 19.83 26.09 10.13
C GLY A 295 20.84 26.59 11.15
N ASN A 296 20.69 26.11 12.38
CA ASN A 296 21.54 26.43 13.54
C ASN A 296 22.69 25.42 13.73
N PHE A 297 23.28 24.95 12.62
CA PHE A 297 24.37 23.98 12.63
C PHE A 297 25.60 24.53 13.34
N ARG A 298 26.22 23.72 14.20
CA ARG A 298 27.46 24.06 14.91
C ARG A 298 28.69 23.35 14.34
N LYS A 299 28.47 22.24 13.63
CA LYS A 299 29.46 21.46 12.89
C LYS A 299 28.81 20.88 11.64
N TYR A 300 29.57 20.78 10.56
CA TYR A 300 29.17 20.17 9.30
C TYR A 300 30.23 19.17 8.87
#